data_AF-A0A2H5N0J8-F1
#
_entry.id   AF-A0A2H5N0J8-F1
#
_cell.length_a   1.000
_cell.length_b   1.000
_cell.length_c   1.000
_cell.angle_alpha   90.00
_cell.angle_beta   90.00
_cell.angle_gamma   90.00
#
_symmetry.space_group_name_H-M   'P 1'
#
loop_
_entity.id
_entity.type
_entity.pdbx_description
1 polymer ?
#
loop_
_entity_poly.entity_id
_entity_poly.type
_entity_poly.pdbx_seq_one_letter_code
_entity_poly.pdbx_strand_id
1 'polypeptide(L)'
;MEFQYYRADEETFKSSHDAFRSAFPRGFAWEVISVYSGPPVVAYKFRHWGYFEGPFQGHAPTGEMVEFYGIGIMKVDEFMRAEDVEIYYDPAELFAGLLKGPVLNAIAETQQNKSADTSSSHHCPFTE
;
A
#
# COMPACT_ATOMS: atom_id res chain seq x y z
N MET A 1 0.56 -18.95 -12.98
CA MET A 1 1.26 -18.96 -11.68
C MET A 1 0.85 -17.67 -10.99
N GLU A 2 -0.21 -17.75 -10.20
CA GLU A 2 -1.00 -16.62 -9.70
C GLU A 2 -0.50 -16.24 -8.30
N PHE A 3 0.76 -15.81 -8.23
CA PHE A 3 1.42 -15.36 -6.99
C PHE A 3 2.25 -14.08 -7.19
N GLN A 4 2.17 -13.44 -8.36
CA GLN A 4 2.72 -12.09 -8.53
C GLN A 4 1.68 -11.09 -8.01
N TYR A 5 1.73 -10.82 -6.70
CA TYR A 5 0.93 -9.80 -6.02
C TYR A 5 1.18 -8.38 -6.57
N TYR A 6 2.28 -8.21 -7.31
CA TYR A 6 2.68 -7.00 -7.98
C TYR A 6 3.56 -7.37 -9.18
N ARG A 7 3.24 -6.82 -10.36
CA ARG A 7 3.96 -7.07 -11.61
C ARG A 7 4.89 -5.90 -11.88
N ALA A 8 6.07 -5.93 -11.25
CA ALA A 8 7.05 -4.85 -11.34
C ALA A 8 7.51 -4.56 -12.77
N ASP A 9 7.47 -5.57 -13.65
CA ASP A 9 7.76 -5.47 -15.08
C ASP A 9 6.73 -4.63 -15.86
N GLU A 10 5.52 -4.49 -15.34
CA GLU A 10 4.43 -3.71 -15.94
C GLU A 10 4.33 -2.29 -15.38
N GLU A 11 5.18 -1.95 -14.42
CA GLU A 11 5.09 -0.70 -13.66
C GLU A 11 6.27 0.23 -13.97
N THR A 12 5.94 1.49 -14.23
CA THR A 12 6.90 2.58 -14.29
C THR A 12 7.15 3.14 -12.90
N PHE A 13 8.25 3.87 -12.72
CA PHE A 13 8.49 4.61 -11.47
C PHE A 13 7.31 5.52 -11.08
N LYS A 14 6.67 6.14 -12.07
CA LYS A 14 5.53 7.02 -11.82
C LYS A 14 4.28 6.22 -11.43
N SER A 15 3.94 5.16 -12.16
CA SER A 15 2.71 4.39 -11.91
C SER A 15 2.78 3.63 -10.59
N SER A 16 3.94 3.09 -10.22
CA SER A 16 4.14 2.47 -8.91
C SER A 16 4.01 3.49 -7.78
N HIS A 17 4.58 4.68 -7.94
CA HIS A 17 4.48 5.76 -6.97
C HIS A 17 3.05 6.28 -6.81
N ASP A 18 2.33 6.43 -7.93
CA ASP A 18 0.93 6.84 -7.93
C ASP A 18 0.04 5.79 -7.25
N ALA A 19 0.21 4.50 -7.58
CA ALA A 19 -0.52 3.41 -6.94
C ALA A 19 -0.28 3.38 -5.43
N PHE A 20 0.98 3.55 -5.02
CA PHE A 20 1.38 3.56 -3.63
C PHE A 20 0.80 4.75 -2.86
N ARG A 21 0.91 5.97 -3.40
CA ARG A 21 0.34 7.19 -2.79
C ARG A 21 -1.18 7.16 -2.76
N SER A 22 -1.81 6.53 -3.75
CA SER A 22 -3.26 6.34 -3.77
C SER A 22 -3.70 5.43 -2.63
N ALA A 23 -3.02 4.31 -2.40
CA ALA A 23 -3.34 3.37 -1.32
C ALA A 23 -3.15 3.99 0.08
N PHE A 24 -2.11 4.81 0.25
CA PHE A 24 -1.71 5.42 1.53
C PHE A 24 -1.75 6.96 1.45
N PRO A 25 -2.94 7.60 1.43
CA PRO A 25 -3.07 9.05 1.24
C PRO A 25 -2.47 9.87 2.40
N ARG A 26 -2.42 9.31 3.60
CA ARG A 26 -1.74 9.89 4.77
C ARG A 26 -0.23 9.69 4.78
N GLY A 27 0.30 9.01 3.78
CA GLY A 27 1.69 8.60 3.69
C GLY A 27 1.93 7.21 4.30
N PHE A 28 3.17 6.76 4.13
CA PHE A 28 3.69 5.52 4.67
C PHE A 28 4.96 5.92 5.43
N ALA A 29 4.96 5.73 6.73
CA ALA A 29 6.01 6.18 7.62
C ALA A 29 7.12 5.14 7.71
N TRP A 30 8.37 5.58 7.68
CA TRP A 30 9.56 4.75 7.88
C TRP A 30 10.18 5.05 9.24
N GLU A 31 10.32 4.02 10.08
CA GLU A 31 10.87 4.12 11.42
C GLU A 31 12.10 3.21 11.56
N VAL A 32 13.21 3.75 12.08
CA VAL A 32 14.34 2.94 12.51
C VAL A 32 14.08 2.45 13.93
N ILE A 33 14.02 1.12 14.10
CA ILE A 33 13.68 0.48 15.38
C ILE A 33 14.92 0.23 16.22
N SER A 34 16.01 -0.19 15.57
CA SER A 34 17.29 -0.46 16.24
C SER A 34 18.43 -0.43 15.25
N VAL A 35 19.60 0.00 15.71
CA VAL A 35 20.84 0.01 14.93
C VAL A 35 21.78 -1.05 15.49
N TYR A 36 22.33 -1.88 14.60
CA TYR A 36 23.18 -3.03 14.95
C TYR A 36 24.66 -2.81 14.67
N SER A 37 25.01 -1.91 13.74
CA SER A 37 26.40 -1.55 13.45
C SER A 37 26.56 -0.07 13.13
N GLY A 38 27.77 0.46 13.33
CA GLY A 38 28.13 1.84 13.00
C GLY A 38 28.79 1.98 11.61
N PRO A 39 29.16 3.20 11.20
CA PRO A 39 29.82 3.47 9.93
C PRO A 39 31.13 2.68 9.74
N PRO A 40 31.55 2.39 8.49
CA PRO A 40 30.92 2.83 7.24
C PRO A 40 29.75 1.97 6.78
N VAL A 41 29.47 0.84 7.43
CA VAL A 41 28.36 -0.07 7.06
C VAL A 41 27.40 -0.20 8.24
N VAL A 42 26.27 0.51 8.15
CA VAL A 42 25.23 0.58 9.17
C VAL A 42 24.13 -0.43 8.85
N ALA A 43 24.00 -1.46 9.68
CA ALA A 43 22.89 -2.39 9.67
C ALA A 43 21.85 -1.93 10.68
N TYR A 44 20.58 -1.86 10.28
CA TYR A 44 19.49 -1.42 11.15
C TYR A 44 18.20 -2.19 10.86
N LYS A 45 17.39 -2.41 11.90
CA LYS A 45 16.01 -2.87 11.76
C LYS A 45 15.11 -1.67 11.56
N PHE A 46 14.19 -1.78 10.61
CA PHE A 46 13.18 -0.76 10.36
C PHE A 46 11.77 -1.35 10.40
N ARG A 47 10.80 -0.44 10.47
CA ARG A 47 9.38 -0.67 10.28
C ARG A 47 8.87 0.32 9.25
N HIS A 48 8.05 -0.15 8.31
CA HIS A 48 7.32 0.71 7.41
C HIS A 48 5.82 0.49 7.62
N TRP A 49 5.05 1.56 7.79
CA TRP A 49 3.62 1.42 8.13
C TRP A 49 2.76 2.58 7.63
N GLY A 50 1.47 2.33 7.42
CA GLY A 50 0.47 3.33 7.06
C GLY A 50 -0.93 2.74 7.00
N TYR A 51 -1.94 3.59 6.87
CA TYR A 51 -3.34 3.15 6.84
C TYR A 51 -3.83 3.01 5.40
N PHE A 52 -4.38 1.83 5.07
CA PHE A 52 -4.87 1.51 3.74
C PHE A 52 -6.26 2.12 3.51
N GLU A 53 -6.27 3.38 3.07
CA GLU A 53 -7.46 4.23 2.99
C GLU A 53 -7.85 4.63 1.57
N GLY A 54 -6.99 4.39 0.59
CA GLY A 54 -7.35 4.49 -0.82
C GLY A 54 -7.26 3.14 -1.54
N PRO A 55 -7.74 3.05 -2.78
CA PRO A 55 -7.76 1.79 -3.52
C PRO A 55 -6.36 1.34 -3.92
N PHE A 56 -6.15 0.03 -4.04
CA PHE A 56 -4.91 -0.55 -4.55
C PHE A 56 -5.21 -1.67 -5.54
N GLN A 57 -4.77 -1.53 -6.80
CA GLN A 57 -4.91 -2.55 -7.85
C GLN A 57 -6.29 -3.22 -7.94
N GLY A 58 -7.36 -2.43 -7.80
CA GLY A 58 -8.74 -2.93 -7.85
C GLY A 58 -9.28 -3.48 -6.52
N HIS A 59 -8.50 -3.47 -5.44
CA HIS A 59 -8.97 -3.75 -4.09
C HIS A 59 -9.44 -2.48 -3.38
N ALA A 60 -10.58 -2.58 -2.71
CA ALA A 60 -11.11 -1.51 -1.87
C ALA A 60 -10.25 -1.31 -0.61
N PRO A 61 -10.10 -0.07 -0.11
CA PRO A 61 -9.42 0.18 1.16
C PRO A 61 -10.12 -0.50 2.33
N THR A 62 -9.34 -1.03 3.28
CA THR A 62 -9.86 -1.65 4.51
C THR A 62 -9.92 -0.66 5.68
N GLY A 63 -9.18 0.46 5.61
CA GLY A 63 -8.97 1.39 6.71
C GLY A 63 -8.02 0.89 7.80
N GLU A 64 -7.51 -0.34 7.68
CA GLU A 64 -6.59 -0.94 8.64
C GLU A 64 -5.16 -0.44 8.41
N MET A 65 -4.33 -0.55 9.45
CA MET A 65 -2.89 -0.32 9.32
C MET A 65 -2.26 -1.51 8.60
N VAL A 66 -1.50 -1.21 7.56
CA VAL A 66 -0.59 -2.15 6.89
C VAL A 66 0.81 -1.81 7.35
N GLU A 67 1.55 -2.82 7.78
CA GLU A 67 2.92 -2.67 8.24
C GLU A 67 3.76 -3.88 7.88
N PHE A 68 5.07 -3.65 7.74
CA PHE A 68 6.04 -4.72 7.64
C PHE A 68 7.36 -4.29 8.29
N TYR A 69 8.17 -5.29 8.64
CA TYR A 69 9.49 -5.09 9.21
C TYR A 69 10.57 -5.58 8.26
N GLY A 70 11.77 -5.01 8.41
CA GLY A 70 12.91 -5.44 7.61
C GLY A 70 14.24 -5.02 8.20
N ILE A 71 15.29 -5.37 7.46
CA ILE A 71 16.68 -4.96 7.72
C ILE A 71 17.15 -4.09 6.57
N GLY A 72 17.75 -2.95 6.90
CA GLY A 72 18.52 -2.14 5.97
C GLY A 72 20.02 -2.30 6.23
N ILE A 73 20.81 -2.42 5.17
CA ILE A 73 22.27 -2.31 5.20
C ILE A 73 22.63 -1.07 4.39
N MET A 74 23.17 -0.05 5.04
CA MET A 74 23.50 1.22 4.42
C MET A 74 25.00 1.48 4.51
N LYS A 75 25.63 1.67 3.36
CA LYS A 75 27.01 2.17 3.29
C LYS A 75 26.99 3.70 3.31
N VAL A 76 27.81 4.30 4.16
CA VAL A 76 27.94 5.76 4.27
C VAL A 76 29.38 6.21 4.04
N ASP A 77 29.54 7.40 3.48
CA ASP A 77 30.83 8.06 3.33
C ASP A 77 31.30 8.76 4.63
N GLU A 78 32.46 9.41 4.57
CA GLU A 78 33.03 10.15 5.70
C GLU A 78 32.18 11.35 6.18
N PHE A 79 31.23 11.81 5.36
CA PHE A 79 30.27 12.87 5.66
C PHE A 79 28.89 12.32 6.05
N MET A 80 28.78 11.01 6.32
CA MET A 80 27.54 10.30 6.67
C MET A 80 26.46 10.34 5.57
N ARG A 81 26.85 10.54 4.30
CA ARG A 81 25.93 10.47 3.16
C ARG A 81 25.82 9.02 2.71
N ALA A 82 24.61 8.58 2.39
CA ALA A 82 24.37 7.23 1.87
C ALA A 82 25.04 7.07 0.49
N GLU A 83 25.92 6.09 0.37
CA GLU A 83 26.53 5.68 -0.90
C GLU A 83 25.76 4.51 -1.53
N ASP A 84 25.28 3.59 -0.69
CA ASP A 84 24.56 2.39 -1.11
C ASP A 84 23.57 1.95 -0.02
N VAL A 85 22.43 1.38 -0.43
CA VAL A 85 21.36 0.95 0.47
C VAL A 85 20.75 -0.35 -0.03
N GLU A 86 20.88 -1.41 0.77
CA GLU A 86 20.21 -2.68 0.57
C GLU A 86 19.06 -2.84 1.57
N ILE A 87 17.87 -3.15 1.08
CA ILE A 87 16.66 -3.31 1.91
C ILE A 87 16.14 -4.74 1.77
N TYR A 88 16.01 -5.42 2.91
CA TYR A 88 15.51 -6.79 3.02
C TYR A 88 14.24 -6.81 3.85
N TYR A 89 13.15 -7.34 3.29
CA TYR A 89 11.87 -7.49 3.96
C TYR A 89 11.07 -8.61 3.29
N ASP A 90 10.01 -9.07 3.96
CA ASP A 90 9.05 -10.00 3.36
C ASP A 90 7.93 -9.21 2.65
N PRO A 91 7.83 -9.26 1.30
CA PRO A 91 6.77 -8.59 0.58
C PRO A 91 5.38 -9.10 0.94
N ALA A 92 5.25 -10.35 1.39
CA ALA A 92 3.96 -10.93 1.76
C ALA A 92 3.31 -10.16 2.92
N GLU A 93 4.09 -9.62 3.87
CA GLU A 93 3.57 -8.79 4.97
C GLU A 93 2.84 -7.53 4.45
N LEU A 94 3.42 -6.89 3.43
CA LEU A 94 2.82 -5.71 2.79
C LEU A 94 1.55 -6.09 2.00
N PHE A 95 1.65 -7.08 1.12
CA PHE A 95 0.56 -7.43 0.22
C PHE A 95 -0.61 -8.13 0.91
N ALA A 96 -0.37 -8.84 2.02
CA ALA A 96 -1.43 -9.41 2.84
C ALA A 96 -2.41 -8.34 3.33
N GLY A 97 -1.93 -7.12 3.63
CA GLY A 97 -2.77 -5.99 3.99
C GLY A 97 -3.48 -5.36 2.79
N LEU A 98 -2.75 -5.12 1.70
CA LEU A 98 -3.26 -4.42 0.51
C LEU A 98 -4.31 -5.20 -0.30
N LEU A 99 -4.25 -6.54 -0.27
CA LEU A 99 -5.13 -7.41 -1.05
C LEU A 99 -6.31 -7.96 -0.24
N LYS A 100 -6.39 -7.61 1.06
CA LYS A 100 -7.46 -8.06 1.96
C LYS A 100 -8.83 -7.47 1.60
N GLY A 101 -8.85 -6.29 1.00
CA GLY A 101 -10.08 -5.60 0.63
C GLY A 101 -10.85 -6.30 -0.50
N PRO A 102 -12.19 -6.15 -0.56
CA PRO A 102 -12.99 -6.67 -1.68
C PRO A 102 -12.51 -6.13 -3.03
N VAL A 103 -12.59 -6.98 -4.07
CA VAL A 103 -12.30 -6.57 -5.44
C VAL A 103 -13.44 -5.71 -5.98
N LEU A 104 -13.14 -4.46 -6.37
CA LEU A 104 -14.10 -3.43 -6.77
C LEU A 104 -14.97 -3.84 -7.97
N ASN A 105 -14.45 -4.64 -8.89
CA ASN A 105 -15.18 -5.13 -10.06
C ASN A 105 -16.33 -6.09 -9.69
N ALA A 106 -16.17 -6.90 -8.64
CA ALA A 106 -17.22 -7.82 -8.18
C ALA A 106 -18.41 -7.10 -7.53
N ILE A 107 -18.19 -5.87 -7.02
CA ILE A 107 -19.22 -5.07 -6.35
C ILE A 107 -20.20 -4.47 -7.38
N ALA A 108 -19.72 -4.14 -8.58
CA ALA A 108 -20.55 -3.62 -9.67
C ALA A 108 -21.57 -4.65 -10.17
N GLU A 109 -21.16 -5.92 -10.33
CA GLU A 109 -22.04 -7.00 -10.79
C GLU A 109 -23.09 -7.40 -9.72
N THR A 110 -22.74 -7.28 -8.43
CA THR A 110 -23.65 -7.62 -7.34
C THR A 110 -24.74 -6.57 -7.12
N GLN A 111 -24.46 -5.29 -7.43
CA GLN A 111 -25.48 -4.24 -7.36
C GLN A 111 -26.43 -4.24 -8.56
N GLN A 112 -25.98 -4.70 -9.73
CA GLN A 112 -26.84 -4.80 -10.92
C GLN A 112 -27.92 -5.89 -10.78
N ASN A 113 -27.66 -6.96 -10.02
CA ASN A 113 -28.63 -8.02 -9.72
C ASN A 113 -29.60 -7.71 -8.57
N LYS A 114 -29.48 -6.56 -7.89
CA LYS A 114 -30.42 -6.13 -6.84
C LYS A 114 -31.38 -5.01 -7.25
N SER A 115 -31.32 -4.52 -8.49
CA SER A 115 -32.12 -3.38 -8.96
C SER A 115 -33.33 -3.75 -9.82
N ALA A 116 -33.69 -5.04 -9.94
CA ALA A 116 -34.88 -5.49 -10.65
C ALA A 116 -35.96 -6.02 -9.68
N ASP A 117 -36.42 -5.18 -8.75
CA ASP A 117 -37.83 -5.14 -8.33
C ASP A 117 -38.04 -4.09 -7.24
N THR A 118 -38.57 -2.93 -7.63
CA THR A 118 -39.73 -2.23 -7.03
C THR A 118 -39.77 -0.79 -7.53
N SER A 119 -40.73 -0.52 -8.41
CA SER A 119 -41.13 0.83 -8.81
C SER A 119 -41.86 1.51 -7.66
N SER A 120 -41.29 2.58 -7.09
CA SER A 120 -42.07 3.60 -6.39
C SER A 120 -41.45 4.97 -6.59
N SER A 121 -42.18 5.83 -7.30
CA SER A 121 -41.88 7.23 -7.54
C SER A 121 -41.92 8.03 -6.24
N HIS A 122 -40.78 8.59 -5.82
CA HIS A 122 -40.75 9.64 -4.80
C HIS A 122 -40.08 10.90 -5.33
N HIS A 123 -40.87 11.96 -5.35
CA HIS A 123 -40.52 13.33 -5.72
C HIS A 123 -39.55 13.94 -4.70
N CYS A 124 -38.54 14.69 -5.16
CA CYS A 124 -37.54 15.33 -4.30
C CYS A 124 -38.07 16.68 -3.77
N PRO A 125 -38.10 16.93 -2.44
CA PRO A 125 -38.82 18.07 -1.88
C PRO A 125 -37.88 19.13 -1.28
N PHE A 126 -36.97 19.74 -2.05
CA PHE A 126 -36.33 20.98 -1.58
C PHE A 126 -35.99 21.89 -2.77
N THR A 127 -36.72 22.99 -2.90
CA THR A 127 -36.32 24.18 -3.64
C THR A 127 -36.92 25.38 -2.91
N GLU A 128 -36.06 26.19 -2.30
CA GLU A 128 -36.19 27.65 -2.18
C GLU A 128 -34.84 28.25 -2.59
#